data_AF-A0AAV9DHM6-F1
#
_entry.id   AF-A0AAV9DHM6-F1
#
_cell.length_a   1.000
_cell.length_b   1.000
_cell.length_c   1.000
_cell.angle_alpha   90.00
_cell.angle_beta   90.00
_cell.angle_gamma   90.00
#
_symmetry.space_group_name_H-M   'P 1'
#
loop_
_entity.id
_entity.type
_entity.pdbx_description
1 polymer ?
#
loop_
_entity_poly.entity_id
_entity_poly.type
_entity_poly.pdbx_seq_one_letter_code
_entity_poly.pdbx_strand_id
1 'polypeptide(L)'
;MGSRDGVGLNNDVRDGTKVGYWPKELFSWLSEKARGVIWGGVAGGLKNLRSPPMGSGHFANLGDGKAAFFKEAEVIYMPGGGFTPIDHPPEQSPYQDSPKCYTVTAPQKVSNVGYHFNYGGPGGC
;
A
#
# COMPACT_ATOMS: atom_id res chain seq x y z
N MET A 1 -10.45 29.42 -7.43
CA MET A 1 -9.45 28.49 -6.88
C MET A 1 -10.18 27.41 -6.10
N GLY A 2 -10.17 26.15 -6.57
CA GLY A 2 -10.77 25.04 -5.83
C GLY A 2 -9.90 24.68 -4.64
N SER A 3 -10.50 24.53 -3.46
CA SER A 3 -9.78 24.16 -2.25
C SER A 3 -9.10 22.80 -2.45
N ARG A 4 -7.82 22.68 -2.11
CA ARG A 4 -7.08 21.40 -2.14
C ARG A 4 -7.37 20.56 -0.88
N ASP A 5 -8.59 20.63 -0.38
CA ASP A 5 -9.01 19.98 0.85
C ASP A 5 -9.47 18.55 0.52
N GLY A 6 -8.78 17.55 1.06
CA GLY A 6 -9.05 16.14 0.81
C GLY A 6 -7.88 15.24 1.20
N VAL A 7 -8.09 13.92 1.11
CA VAL A 7 -7.04 12.91 1.33
C VAL A 7 -6.09 12.92 0.13
N GLY A 8 -4.78 12.82 0.34
CA GLY A 8 -3.76 12.89 -0.72
C GLY A 8 -2.88 11.65 -0.84
N LEU A 9 -2.29 11.45 -2.02
CA LEU A 9 -1.17 10.54 -2.26
C LEU A 9 0.08 11.34 -2.64
N ASN A 10 1.22 10.99 -2.04
CA ASN A 10 2.52 11.58 -2.33
C ASN A 10 3.50 10.46 -2.69
N ASN A 11 4.36 10.70 -3.68
CA ASN A 11 5.37 9.73 -4.13
C ASN A 11 6.62 9.75 -3.25
N ASP A 12 6.96 10.91 -2.69
CA ASP A 12 8.11 11.11 -1.81
C ASP A 12 7.72 12.07 -0.68
N VAL A 13 7.90 11.60 0.56
CA VAL A 13 7.66 12.39 1.78
C VAL A 13 8.67 13.53 1.89
N ARG A 14 9.85 13.41 1.25
CA ARG A 14 10.96 14.37 1.33
C ARG A 14 10.82 15.55 0.37
N ASP A 15 10.33 15.30 -0.83
CA ASP A 15 10.09 16.35 -1.84
C ASP A 15 8.64 16.89 -1.77
N GLY A 16 7.75 16.15 -1.11
CA GLY A 16 6.35 16.57 -0.93
C GLY A 16 5.55 16.64 -2.24
N THR A 17 6.06 15.99 -3.30
CA THR A 17 5.41 15.96 -4.60
C THR A 17 4.07 15.23 -4.50
N LYS A 18 2.99 16.00 -4.67
CA LYS A 18 1.62 15.50 -4.63
C LYS A 18 1.29 14.77 -5.93
N VAL A 19 1.00 13.48 -5.83
CA VAL A 19 0.61 12.63 -6.96
C VAL A 19 -0.88 12.79 -7.26
N GLY A 20 -1.69 13.00 -6.21
CA GLY A 20 -3.13 13.19 -6.35
C GLY A 20 -3.85 13.40 -5.03
N TYR A 21 -5.16 13.62 -5.11
CA TYR A 21 -6.03 13.73 -3.94
C TYR A 21 -7.48 13.33 -4.28
N TRP A 22 -8.25 12.99 -3.24
CA TRP A 22 -9.69 12.79 -3.31
C TRP A 22 -10.39 14.09 -2.88
N PRO A 23 -11.08 14.81 -3.78
CA PRO A 23 -11.75 16.06 -3.44
C PRO A 23 -12.90 15.86 -2.46
N LYS A 24 -12.97 16.70 -1.42
CA LYS A 24 -14.04 16.64 -0.41
C LYS A 24 -15.44 16.83 -0.99
N GLU A 25 -15.57 17.55 -2.10
CA GLU A 25 -16.84 17.83 -2.77
C GLU A 25 -17.43 16.58 -3.44
N LEU A 26 -16.59 15.59 -3.77
CA LEU A 26 -16.99 14.36 -4.44
C LEU A 26 -17.06 13.16 -3.50
N PHE A 27 -16.27 13.18 -2.42
CA PHE A 27 -16.12 12.04 -1.51
C PHE A 27 -16.38 12.46 -0.06
N SER A 28 -17.65 12.50 0.34
CA SER A 28 -18.06 12.88 1.71
C SER A 28 -17.48 12.00 2.81
N TRP A 29 -17.16 10.73 2.50
CA TRP A 29 -16.54 9.80 3.45
C TRP A 29 -15.02 10.04 3.63
N LEU A 30 -14.41 10.82 2.73
CA LEU A 30 -12.98 11.19 2.71
C LEU A 30 -12.79 12.72 2.78
N SER A 31 -13.83 13.46 3.16
CA SER A 31 -13.83 14.94 3.12
C SER A 31 -12.87 15.58 4.12
N GLU A 32 -12.60 14.90 5.22
CA GLU A 32 -11.74 15.41 6.31
C GLU A 32 -10.47 14.59 6.48
N LYS A 33 -10.57 13.25 6.51
CA LYS A 33 -9.45 12.33 6.72
C LYS A 33 -9.72 10.97 6.12
N ALA A 34 -8.66 10.20 5.89
CA ALA A 34 -8.77 8.79 5.60
C ALA A 34 -9.34 8.04 6.80
N ARG A 35 -10.31 7.15 6.56
CA ARG A 35 -10.88 6.24 7.58
C ARG A 35 -10.23 4.87 7.59
N GLY A 36 -9.53 4.53 6.52
CA GLY A 36 -8.76 3.31 6.36
C GLY A 36 -7.74 3.51 5.24
N VAL A 37 -6.64 2.76 5.30
CA VAL A 37 -5.60 2.72 4.28
C VAL A 37 -5.39 1.27 3.92
N ILE A 38 -5.36 0.99 2.62
CA ILE A 38 -5.13 -0.35 2.09
C ILE A 38 -4.00 -0.23 1.07
N TRP A 39 -2.97 -1.04 1.26
CA TRP A 39 -1.92 -1.26 0.28
C TRP A 39 -2.19 -2.61 -0.37
N GLY A 40 -2.07 -2.70 -1.68
CA GLY A 40 -2.39 -3.93 -2.37
C GLY A 40 -1.90 -3.98 -3.80
N GLY A 41 -2.21 -5.09 -4.43
CA GLY A 41 -1.95 -5.37 -5.83
C GLY A 41 -2.85 -6.51 -6.28
N VAL A 42 -2.92 -6.73 -7.57
CA VAL A 42 -3.69 -7.81 -8.17
C VAL A 42 -2.80 -8.57 -9.14
N ALA A 43 -2.82 -9.90 -9.05
CA ALA A 43 -2.30 -10.78 -10.09
C ALA A 43 -3.46 -11.65 -10.57
N GLY A 44 -3.79 -11.55 -11.84
CA GLY A 44 -4.92 -12.26 -12.43
C GLY A 44 -4.80 -12.34 -13.93
N GLY A 45 -5.56 -13.26 -14.51
CA GLY A 45 -5.65 -13.46 -15.95
C GLY A 45 -7.11 -13.54 -16.41
N LEU A 46 -7.30 -13.81 -17.71
CA LEU A 46 -8.62 -14.14 -18.23
C LEU A 46 -9.19 -15.36 -17.49
N LYS A 47 -10.52 -15.42 -17.42
CA LYS A 47 -11.23 -16.55 -16.81
C LYS A 47 -10.74 -17.87 -17.42
N ASN A 48 -10.44 -18.85 -16.56
CA ASN A 48 -9.89 -20.17 -16.92
C ASN A 48 -8.45 -20.18 -17.47
N LEU A 49 -7.73 -19.06 -17.44
CA LEU A 49 -6.29 -19.05 -17.67
C LEU A 49 -5.55 -18.99 -16.33
N ARG A 50 -4.41 -19.68 -16.29
CA ARG A 50 -3.49 -19.63 -15.17
C ARG A 50 -3.00 -18.19 -14.96
N SER A 51 -3.10 -17.71 -13.74
CA SER A 51 -2.55 -16.43 -13.30
C SER A 51 -1.04 -16.37 -13.57
N PRO A 52 -0.54 -15.19 -13.95
CA PRO A 52 0.89 -14.98 -14.04
C PRO A 52 1.53 -15.05 -12.64
N PRO A 53 2.85 -15.27 -12.56
CA PRO A 53 3.57 -15.09 -11.31
C PRO A 53 3.38 -13.69 -10.73
N MET A 54 3.29 -13.60 -9.40
CA MET A 54 3.25 -12.31 -8.69
C MET A 54 4.65 -11.94 -8.21
N GLY A 55 5.07 -10.69 -8.43
CA GLY A 55 6.38 -10.18 -8.02
C GLY A 55 7.52 -10.95 -8.71
N SER A 56 8.42 -11.52 -7.92
CA SER A 56 9.55 -12.31 -8.42
C SER A 56 9.21 -13.77 -8.73
N GLY A 57 7.96 -14.20 -8.53
CA GLY A 57 7.55 -15.60 -8.64
C GLY A 57 7.85 -16.46 -7.41
N HIS A 58 8.52 -15.91 -6.40
CA HIS A 58 8.82 -16.58 -5.14
C HIS A 58 7.84 -16.19 -4.05
N PHE A 59 7.49 -17.13 -3.16
CA PHE A 59 6.65 -16.84 -2.01
C PHE A 59 7.30 -15.85 -1.05
N ALA A 60 6.46 -15.03 -0.42
CA ALA A 60 6.87 -13.93 0.45
C ALA A 60 7.72 -14.35 1.65
N ASN A 61 7.56 -15.58 2.13
CA ASN A 61 8.35 -16.12 3.24
C ASN A 61 9.83 -16.32 2.90
N LEU A 62 10.22 -16.27 1.62
CA LEU A 62 11.62 -16.30 1.23
C LEU A 62 12.34 -14.97 1.48
N GLY A 63 11.61 -13.90 1.77
CA GLY A 63 12.13 -12.60 2.18
C GLY A 63 12.94 -11.86 1.12
N ASP A 64 13.59 -10.80 1.58
CA ASP A 64 14.35 -9.87 0.74
C ASP A 64 15.43 -10.58 -0.09
N GLY A 65 15.57 -10.14 -1.35
CA GLY A 65 16.51 -10.74 -2.31
C GLY A 65 16.00 -12.03 -2.96
N LYS A 66 14.86 -12.57 -2.53
CA LYS A 66 14.16 -13.68 -3.20
C LYS A 66 12.74 -13.32 -3.58
N ALA A 67 11.93 -12.92 -2.60
CA ALA A 67 10.59 -12.38 -2.82
C ALA A 67 10.66 -10.93 -3.30
N ALA A 68 9.58 -10.45 -3.92
CA ALA A 68 9.41 -9.02 -4.15
C ALA A 68 8.98 -8.34 -2.84
N PHE A 69 9.26 -7.05 -2.70
CA PHE A 69 8.93 -6.29 -1.49
C PHE A 69 8.29 -4.95 -1.82
N PHE A 70 7.50 -4.45 -0.87
CA PHE A 70 7.07 -3.07 -0.80
C PHE A 70 7.64 -2.48 0.48
N LYS A 71 8.36 -1.35 0.37
CA LYS A 71 9.04 -0.70 1.49
C LYS A 71 8.73 0.78 1.51
N GLU A 72 9.05 1.41 2.64
CA GLU A 72 8.96 2.86 2.81
C GLU A 72 7.51 3.39 2.70
N ALA A 73 6.52 2.55 3.03
CA ALA A 73 5.12 2.99 3.09
C ALA A 73 4.86 3.77 4.38
N GLU A 74 4.41 5.02 4.29
CA GLU A 74 4.03 5.82 5.46
C GLU A 74 2.60 6.34 5.35
N VAL A 75 1.89 6.33 6.47
CA VAL A 75 0.63 7.06 6.62
C VAL A 75 0.94 8.35 7.36
N ILE A 76 0.72 9.46 6.67
CA ILE A 76 0.98 10.81 7.20
C ILE A 76 -0.35 11.53 7.43
N TYR A 77 -0.36 12.38 8.44
CA TYR A 77 -1.38 13.40 8.65
C TYR A 77 -0.80 14.76 8.27
N MET A 78 -1.55 15.55 7.49
CA MET A 78 -1.09 16.84 6.97
C MET A 78 -1.94 18.04 7.42
N PRO A 79 -1.98 18.37 8.72
CA PRO A 79 -2.61 19.60 9.17
C PRO A 79 -1.73 20.79 8.81
N GLY A 80 -2.29 21.80 8.12
CA GLY A 80 -1.57 23.06 7.84
C GLY A 80 -0.36 22.95 6.91
N GLY A 81 -0.21 21.84 6.17
CA GLY A 81 0.84 21.65 5.16
C GLY A 81 2.14 20.98 5.67
N GLY A 82 2.23 20.63 6.96
CA GLY A 82 3.32 19.82 7.49
C GLY A 82 3.09 18.32 7.28
N PHE A 83 4.15 17.53 7.16
CA PHE A 83 4.10 16.07 7.05
C PHE A 83 4.34 15.46 8.43
N THR A 84 3.30 14.93 9.07
CA THR A 84 3.45 14.26 10.37
C THR A 84 3.12 12.77 10.22
N PRO A 85 4.10 11.85 10.33
CA PRO A 85 3.83 10.42 10.36
C PRO A 85 2.85 10.07 11.49
N ILE A 86 1.91 9.16 11.21
CA ILE A 86 1.05 8.60 12.25
C ILE A 86 1.85 7.50 12.96
N ASP A 87 2.18 7.72 14.24
CA ASP A 87 3.04 6.79 14.99
C ASP A 87 2.35 5.45 15.31
N HIS A 88 1.03 5.45 15.45
CA HIS A 88 0.21 4.27 15.72
C HIS A 88 -0.97 4.18 14.74
N PRO A 89 -0.73 3.81 13.47
CA PRO A 89 -1.83 3.53 12.58
C PRO A 89 -2.55 2.24 13.04
N PRO A 90 -3.83 2.04 12.64
CA PRO A 90 -4.54 0.80 12.92
C PRO A 90 -3.73 -0.42 12.48
N GLU A 91 -3.87 -1.52 13.23
CA GLU A 91 -3.18 -2.78 12.94
C GLU A 91 -3.29 -3.12 11.45
N GLN A 92 -2.14 -3.27 10.80
CA GLN A 92 -2.06 -3.60 9.38
C GLN A 92 -2.01 -5.13 9.28
N SER A 93 -3.05 -5.74 8.73
CA SER A 93 -3.10 -7.19 8.54
C SER A 93 -2.89 -7.55 7.08
N PRO A 94 -2.11 -8.61 6.78
CA PRO A 94 -1.99 -9.13 5.43
C PRO A 94 -3.33 -9.70 4.96
N TYR A 95 -3.64 -9.52 3.68
CA TYR A 95 -4.78 -10.16 3.01
C TYR A 95 -4.32 -10.84 1.72
N GLN A 96 -4.76 -12.06 1.52
CA GLN A 96 -4.51 -12.85 0.31
C GLN A 96 -5.72 -13.74 0.03
N ASP A 97 -6.29 -13.61 -1.17
CA ASP A 97 -7.45 -14.39 -1.59
C ASP A 97 -7.08 -15.80 -2.08
N SER A 98 -5.83 -16.00 -2.50
CA SER A 98 -5.36 -17.27 -3.04
C SER A 98 -3.94 -17.65 -2.55
N PRO A 99 -3.81 -18.11 -1.30
CA PRO A 99 -2.54 -18.47 -0.65
C PRO A 99 -1.67 -19.48 -1.40
N LYS A 100 -2.29 -20.29 -2.27
CA LYS A 100 -1.58 -21.31 -3.08
C LYS A 100 -0.80 -20.70 -4.25
N CYS A 101 -1.17 -19.50 -4.67
CA CYS A 101 -0.67 -18.85 -5.89
C CYS A 101 0.31 -17.74 -5.55
N TYR A 102 0.04 -17.04 -4.45
CA TYR A 102 0.88 -15.98 -3.91
C TYR A 102 0.70 -15.89 -2.40
N THR A 103 1.69 -15.30 -1.75
CA THR A 103 1.63 -14.95 -0.33
C THR A 103 2.08 -13.51 -0.09
N VAL A 104 1.71 -12.97 1.05
CA VAL A 104 2.18 -11.67 1.57
C VAL A 104 2.50 -11.80 3.05
N THR A 105 3.61 -11.22 3.50
CA THR A 105 3.96 -11.19 4.92
C THR A 105 3.19 -10.11 5.65
N ALA A 106 3.00 -10.26 6.96
CA ALA A 106 2.48 -9.17 7.78
C ALA A 106 3.37 -7.92 7.64
N PRO A 107 2.78 -6.72 7.44
CA PRO A 107 3.53 -5.48 7.39
C PRO A 107 4.28 -5.21 8.69
N GLN A 108 5.58 -4.95 8.58
CA GLN A 108 6.44 -4.60 9.70
C GLN A 108 6.77 -3.11 9.63
N LYS A 109 6.53 -2.38 10.72
CA LYS A 109 6.95 -0.99 10.83
C LYS A 109 8.45 -0.95 11.15
N VAL A 110 9.25 -0.46 10.22
CA VAL A 110 10.68 -0.18 10.41
C VAL A 110 10.82 1.27 10.86
N SER A 111 11.45 1.47 12.02
CA SER A 111 11.62 2.80 12.63
C SER A 111 12.26 3.79 11.65
N ASN A 112 11.66 4.96 11.49
CA ASN A 112 12.10 6.05 10.60
C ASN A 112 12.21 5.69 9.10
N VAL A 113 11.60 4.58 8.67
CA VAL A 113 11.58 4.13 7.26
C VAL A 113 10.14 3.93 6.79
N GLY A 114 9.26 3.43 7.66
CA GLY A 114 7.87 3.13 7.31
C GLY A 114 7.58 1.63 7.29
N TYR A 115 6.51 1.22 6.63
CA TYR A 115 6.09 -0.17 6.53
C TYR A 115 6.85 -0.91 5.44
N HIS A 116 7.20 -2.15 5.77
CA HIS A 116 7.82 -3.11 4.87
C HIS A 116 7.04 -4.43 4.91
N PHE A 117 6.73 -4.97 3.74
CA PHE A 117 6.25 -6.34 3.59
C PHE A 117 6.78 -6.97 2.30
N ASN A 118 6.97 -8.28 2.35
CA ASN A 118 7.30 -9.11 1.20
C ASN A 118 6.01 -9.67 0.57
N TYR A 119 6.01 -9.85 -0.75
CA TYR A 119 4.93 -10.44 -1.51
C TYR A 119 5.45 -11.27 -2.69
N GLY A 120 4.67 -12.25 -3.13
CA GLY A 120 4.94 -12.95 -4.37
C GLY A 120 4.49 -14.40 -4.37
N GLY A 121 4.67 -15.05 -5.52
CA GLY A 121 4.43 -16.47 -5.69
C GLY A 121 4.37 -16.86 -7.17
N PRO A 122 4.40 -18.16 -7.45
CA PRO A 122 4.59 -18.67 -8.81
C PRO A 122 3.37 -18.43 -9.72
N GLY A 123 2.22 -18.00 -9.19
CA GLY A 123 0.98 -17.95 -9.95
C GLY A 123 0.49 -19.37 -10.27
N GLY A 124 -0.14 -19.54 -11.43
CA GLY A 124 -0.55 -20.87 -11.90
C GLY A 124 -1.93 -21.33 -11.42
N CYS A 125 -2.64 -20.49 -10.67
CA CYS A 125 -4.06 -20.64 -10.38
C CYS A 125 -4.84 -19.85 -11.44
#